data_AF-A0A3C0YTN6-F1
#
_entry.id   AF-A0A3C0YTN6-F1
#
_cell.length_a   1.000
_cell.length_b   1.000
_cell.length_c   1.000
_cell.angle_alpha   90.00
_cell.angle_beta   90.00
_cell.angle_gamma   90.00
#
_symmetry.space_group_name_H-M   'P 1'
#
loop_
_entity.id
_entity.type
_entity.pdbx_description
1 polymer ?
#
loop_
_entity_poly.entity_id
_entity_poly.type
_entity_poly.pdbx_seq_one_letter_code
_entity_poly.pdbx_strand_id
1 'polypeptide(L)'
;MERRVPGSTPPIYLDTVVRVSNLTVAFELKYKTKLLDEYSQGEHFSLKNQGAQDQGKYDFLRDVERLERTVDSGEASVGYAIFLTNDGLYWKHSVRGETVDAEFRLHTGSEKQGTLSWSSKASDGTKRARACPIVLAGRYKLAWKKFSDLDTESSNRIFKYLVVKVGNAT
;
A
#
# COMPACT_ATOMS: atom_id res chain seq x y z
N MET A 1 -9.90 -9.61 -6.28
CA MET A 1 -11.20 -9.52 -6.99
C MET A 1 -11.72 -8.13 -6.66
N GLU A 2 -11.60 -7.18 -7.57
CA GLU A 2 -12.10 -5.82 -7.33
C GLU A 2 -13.64 -5.81 -7.45
N ARG A 3 -14.31 -5.10 -6.54
CA ARG A 3 -15.76 -4.90 -6.54
C ARG A 3 -16.06 -3.44 -6.86
N ARG A 4 -16.96 -3.24 -7.81
CA ARG A 4 -17.52 -1.92 -8.11
C ARG A 4 -18.45 -1.48 -6.98
N VAL A 5 -18.33 -0.23 -6.54
CA VAL A 5 -19.32 0.40 -5.66
C VAL A 5 -20.57 0.74 -6.50
N PRO A 6 -21.76 0.16 -6.21
CA PRO A 6 -22.96 0.45 -6.98
C PRO A 6 -23.38 1.92 -6.81
N GLY A 7 -23.68 2.62 -7.90
CA GLY A 7 -24.15 4.01 -7.86
C GLY A 7 -23.04 5.07 -7.88
N SER A 8 -21.80 4.72 -7.55
CA SER A 8 -20.69 5.68 -7.54
C SER A 8 -20.42 6.26 -8.93
N THR A 9 -20.34 7.59 -9.02
CA THR A 9 -19.98 8.31 -10.25
C THR A 9 -18.88 9.34 -9.93
N PRO A 10 -17.66 9.19 -10.50
CA PRO A 10 -17.21 8.13 -11.41
C PRO A 10 -17.16 6.73 -10.73
N PRO A 11 -17.06 5.64 -11.51
CA PRO A 11 -16.99 4.29 -10.96
C PRO A 11 -15.81 4.10 -10.00
N ILE A 12 -16.09 3.64 -8.78
CA ILE A 12 -15.08 3.27 -7.78
C ILE A 12 -14.96 1.74 -7.74
N TYR A 13 -13.72 1.25 -7.72
CA TYR A 13 -13.38 -0.16 -7.56
C TYR A 13 -12.54 -0.32 -6.29
N LEU A 14 -12.94 -1.26 -5.43
CA LEU A 14 -12.29 -1.56 -4.15
C LEU A 14 -12.03 -3.06 -4.08
N ASP A 15 -10.96 -3.49 -3.40
CA ASP A 15 -10.71 -4.93 -3.21
C ASP A 15 -11.81 -5.61 -2.39
N THR A 16 -12.30 -4.96 -1.34
CA THR A 16 -13.42 -5.45 -0.54
C THR A 16 -14.17 -4.31 0.14
N VAL A 17 -15.48 -4.49 0.29
CA VAL A 17 -16.34 -3.60 1.09
C VAL A 17 -17.08 -4.46 2.11
N VAL A 18 -17.03 -4.04 3.36
CA VAL A 18 -17.79 -4.66 4.45
C VAL A 18 -18.85 -3.68 4.92
N ARG A 19 -20.10 -4.13 5.01
CA ARG A 19 -21.22 -3.34 5.54
C ARG A 19 -21.73 -3.98 6.82
N VAL A 20 -21.71 -3.23 7.91
CA VAL A 20 -22.25 -3.66 9.21
C VAL A 20 -23.17 -2.55 9.71
N SER A 21 -24.47 -2.81 9.75
CA SER A 21 -25.49 -1.81 10.06
C SER A 21 -25.35 -0.58 9.14
N ASN A 22 -25.09 0.61 9.71
CA ASN A 22 -24.87 1.85 8.98
C ASN A 22 -23.39 2.14 8.66
N LEU A 23 -22.46 1.26 9.07
CA LEU A 23 -21.04 1.41 8.81
C LEU A 23 -20.67 0.72 7.50
N THR A 24 -20.10 1.49 6.57
CA THR A 24 -19.48 0.95 5.36
C THR A 24 -17.97 1.09 5.47
N VAL A 25 -17.25 -0.03 5.41
CA VAL A 25 -15.79 -0.07 5.51
C VAL A 25 -15.21 -0.47 4.15
N ALA A 26 -14.41 0.40 3.55
CA ALA A 26 -13.68 0.15 2.32
C ALA A 26 -12.28 -0.41 2.60
N PHE A 27 -11.88 -1.43 1.85
CA PHE A 27 -10.56 -2.05 1.97
C PHE A 27 -9.82 -2.05 0.64
N GLU A 28 -8.54 -1.72 0.71
CA GLU A 28 -7.56 -1.85 -0.36
C GLU A 28 -6.42 -2.75 0.13
N LEU A 29 -6.11 -3.79 -0.63
CA LEU A 29 -5.21 -4.85 -0.22
C LEU A 29 -4.04 -4.97 -1.21
N LYS A 30 -2.82 -4.88 -0.69
CA LYS A 30 -1.61 -5.16 -1.46
C LYS A 30 -0.85 -6.33 -0.85
N TYR A 31 -0.57 -7.33 -1.67
CA TYR A 31 0.36 -8.40 -1.35
C TYR A 31 1.50 -8.37 -2.35
N LYS A 32 2.68 -7.91 -1.92
CA LYS A 32 3.91 -7.95 -2.74
C LYS A 32 4.91 -8.93 -2.19
N THR A 33 5.59 -9.64 -3.07
CA THR A 33 6.44 -10.76 -2.67
C THR A 33 7.87 -10.63 -3.19
N LYS A 34 8.82 -10.94 -2.32
CA LYS A 34 10.18 -11.36 -2.68
C LYS A 34 10.16 -12.87 -2.90
N LEU A 35 11.04 -13.36 -3.78
CA LEU A 35 11.21 -14.81 -4.01
C LEU A 35 11.34 -15.53 -2.67
N LEU A 36 10.53 -16.56 -2.47
CA LEU A 36 10.54 -17.43 -1.31
C LEU A 36 9.98 -18.77 -1.74
N ASP A 37 10.66 -19.86 -1.38
CA ASP A 37 10.21 -21.22 -1.67
C ASP A 37 10.44 -22.06 -0.41
N GLU A 38 9.38 -22.26 0.37
CA GLU A 38 9.49 -22.78 1.74
C GLU A 38 8.30 -23.65 2.12
N TYR A 39 8.54 -24.65 2.98
CA TYR A 39 7.47 -25.42 3.61
C TYR A 39 7.28 -24.94 5.05
N SER A 40 6.05 -24.60 5.43
CA SER A 40 5.71 -24.12 6.78
C SER A 40 4.31 -24.54 7.17
N GLN A 41 4.13 -24.99 8.42
CA GLN A 41 2.83 -25.41 8.98
C GLN A 41 2.04 -26.42 8.11
N GLY A 42 2.73 -27.31 7.41
CA GLY A 42 2.07 -28.31 6.55
C GLY A 42 1.70 -27.81 5.15
N GLU A 43 2.08 -26.59 4.79
CA GLU A 43 1.83 -26.00 3.48
C GLU A 43 3.14 -25.61 2.78
N HIS A 44 3.18 -25.78 1.46
CA HIS A 44 4.28 -25.34 0.61
C HIS A 44 3.99 -23.96 0.02
N PHE A 45 4.84 -22.98 0.30
CA PHE A 45 4.77 -21.61 -0.19
C PHE A 45 5.80 -21.37 -1.28
N SER A 46 5.36 -21.30 -2.54
CA SER A 46 6.20 -20.94 -3.69
C SER A 46 5.84 -19.54 -4.21
N LEU A 47 6.54 -18.51 -3.72
CA LEU A 47 6.31 -17.10 -4.03
C LEU A 47 7.27 -16.57 -5.11
N LYS A 48 6.73 -15.85 -6.11
CA LYS A 48 7.53 -15.21 -7.17
C LYS A 48 8.06 -13.85 -6.73
N ASN A 49 9.23 -13.45 -7.24
CA ASN A 49 9.75 -12.09 -7.00
C ASN A 49 8.99 -11.03 -7.82
N GLN A 50 8.46 -10.01 -7.14
CA GLN A 50 7.79 -8.85 -7.74
C GLN A 50 8.65 -7.59 -7.55
N GLY A 51 9.61 -7.39 -8.47
CA GLY A 51 10.72 -6.45 -8.33
C GLY A 51 10.48 -4.97 -8.64
N ALA A 52 9.23 -4.50 -8.77
CA ALA A 52 8.91 -3.10 -9.09
C ALA A 52 8.49 -2.33 -7.83
N GLN A 53 9.42 -2.18 -6.86
CA GLN A 53 9.07 -1.62 -5.55
C GLN A 53 8.74 -0.13 -5.58
N ASP A 54 9.39 0.63 -6.45
CA ASP A 54 9.09 2.04 -6.69
C ASP A 54 7.63 2.25 -7.11
N GLN A 55 7.19 1.51 -8.13
CA GLN A 55 5.80 1.49 -8.59
C GLN A 55 4.86 0.94 -7.52
N GLY A 56 5.25 -0.11 -6.80
CA GLY A 56 4.45 -0.69 -5.72
C GLY A 56 4.18 0.29 -4.57
N LYS A 57 5.15 1.15 -4.25
CA LYS A 57 4.97 2.22 -3.25
C LYS A 57 4.02 3.30 -3.73
N TYR A 58 4.18 3.74 -4.98
CA TYR A 58 3.25 4.68 -5.62
C TYR A 58 1.83 4.13 -5.60
N ASP A 59 1.63 2.89 -6.07
CA ASP A 59 0.31 2.27 -6.20
C ASP A 59 -0.40 2.19 -4.83
N PHE A 60 0.34 1.83 -3.77
CA PHE A 60 -0.22 1.78 -2.42
C PHE A 60 -0.69 3.15 -1.92
N LEU A 61 0.09 4.21 -2.14
CA LEU A 61 -0.30 5.56 -1.74
C LEU A 61 -1.43 6.10 -2.61
N ARG A 62 -1.52 5.68 -3.88
CA ARG A 62 -2.64 5.98 -4.77
C ARG A 62 -3.94 5.32 -4.27
N ASP A 63 -3.86 4.12 -3.69
CA ASP A 63 -5.00 3.50 -3.03
C ASP A 63 -5.45 4.29 -1.79
N VAL A 64 -4.52 4.83 -1.00
CA VAL A 64 -4.86 5.72 0.14
C VAL A 64 -5.62 6.96 -0.34
N GLU A 65 -5.14 7.62 -1.39
CA GLU A 65 -5.83 8.76 -2.01
C GLU A 65 -7.22 8.38 -2.57
N ARG A 66 -7.38 7.17 -3.13
CA ARG A 66 -8.69 6.65 -3.56
C ARG A 66 -9.63 6.43 -2.36
N LEU A 67 -9.12 5.90 -1.26
CA LEU A 67 -9.89 5.74 -0.04
C LEU A 67 -10.31 7.09 0.56
N GLU A 68 -9.46 8.11 0.50
CA GLU A 68 -9.83 9.48 0.92
C GLU A 68 -11.04 9.98 0.14
N ARG A 69 -11.00 9.88 -1.21
CA ARG A 69 -12.15 10.25 -2.05
C ARG A 69 -13.40 9.43 -1.75
N THR A 70 -13.24 8.14 -1.49
CA THR A 70 -14.37 7.23 -1.21
C THR A 70 -15.05 7.57 0.10
N VAL A 71 -14.27 7.95 1.12
CA VAL A 71 -14.79 8.39 2.42
C VAL A 71 -15.42 9.79 2.30
N ASP A 72 -14.75 10.71 1.63
CA ASP A 72 -15.23 12.09 1.43
C ASP A 72 -16.54 12.15 0.63
N SER A 73 -16.71 11.27 -0.37
CA SER A 73 -17.95 11.18 -1.13
C SER A 73 -19.10 10.48 -0.40
N GLY A 74 -18.87 10.00 0.83
CA GLY A 74 -19.86 9.27 1.64
C GLY A 74 -20.12 7.82 1.20
N GLU A 75 -19.35 7.31 0.24
CA GLU A 75 -19.49 5.92 -0.26
C GLU A 75 -18.92 4.90 0.74
N ALA A 76 -18.03 5.35 1.64
CA ALA A 76 -17.58 4.60 2.81
C ALA A 76 -17.54 5.51 4.04
N SER A 77 -17.79 4.94 5.21
CA SER A 77 -17.62 5.64 6.49
C SER A 77 -16.14 5.71 6.91
N VAL A 78 -15.35 4.72 6.48
CA VAL A 78 -13.92 4.58 6.80
C VAL A 78 -13.26 3.69 5.75
N GLY A 79 -11.99 3.96 5.45
CA GLY A 79 -11.14 3.18 4.55
C GLY A 79 -9.93 2.58 5.26
N TYR A 80 -9.48 1.41 4.81
CA TYR A 80 -8.24 0.79 5.24
C TYR A 80 -7.42 0.33 4.04
N ALA A 81 -6.23 0.92 3.86
CA ALA A 81 -5.21 0.38 2.95
C ALA A 81 -4.28 -0.54 3.75
N ILE A 82 -4.17 -1.80 3.33
CA ILE A 82 -3.37 -2.83 3.99
C ILE A 82 -2.33 -3.35 3.00
N PHE A 83 -1.06 -3.28 3.41
CA PHE A 83 0.06 -3.81 2.63
C PHE A 83 0.71 -4.95 3.41
N LEU A 84 0.73 -6.16 2.87
CA LEU A 84 1.51 -7.30 3.37
C LEU A 84 2.68 -7.62 2.42
N THR A 85 3.88 -7.81 2.96
CA THR A 85 5.05 -8.19 2.15
C THR A 85 6.16 -8.85 2.96
N ASN A 86 6.95 -9.71 2.31
CA ASN A 86 8.26 -10.15 2.78
C ASN A 86 9.44 -9.40 2.13
N ASP A 87 9.17 -8.45 1.24
CA ASP A 87 10.23 -7.67 0.60
C ASP A 87 10.66 -6.51 1.51
N GLY A 88 11.88 -6.62 2.05
CA GLY A 88 12.50 -5.63 2.92
C GLY A 88 12.59 -4.22 2.33
N LEU A 89 12.57 -4.08 1.00
CA LEU A 89 12.71 -2.79 0.33
C LEU A 89 11.50 -1.86 0.50
N TYR A 90 10.36 -2.38 0.99
CA TYR A 90 9.20 -1.55 1.34
C TYR A 90 9.29 -0.95 2.75
N TRP A 91 9.85 -1.67 3.72
CA TRP A 91 9.82 -1.28 5.14
C TRP A 91 11.18 -0.88 5.72
N LYS A 92 12.31 -1.27 5.10
CA LYS A 92 13.65 -0.81 5.50
C LYS A 92 13.88 0.63 5.04
N HIS A 93 14.55 1.41 5.88
CA HIS A 93 15.06 2.71 5.47
C HIS A 93 16.22 2.52 4.48
N SER A 94 16.15 3.16 3.31
CA SER A 94 17.27 3.19 2.37
C SER A 94 18.24 4.30 2.78
N VAL A 95 19.50 3.94 3.03
CA VAL A 95 20.60 4.91 3.25
C VAL A 95 21.10 5.55 1.95
N ARG A 96 20.74 5.01 0.78
CA ARG A 96 21.00 5.67 -0.50
C ARG A 96 20.13 6.93 -0.62
N GLY A 97 20.73 8.03 -1.11
CA GLY A 97 20.17 9.40 -1.20
C GLY A 97 18.88 9.52 -2.02
N GLU A 98 18.66 10.66 -2.70
CA GLU A 98 17.43 10.91 -3.46
C GLU A 98 17.21 9.87 -4.57
N THR A 99 16.36 8.87 -4.31
CA THR A 99 15.87 7.92 -5.30
C THR A 99 14.65 8.50 -6.00
N VAL A 100 14.33 7.98 -7.19
CA VAL A 100 13.21 8.51 -8.00
C VAL A 100 11.85 8.44 -7.29
N ASP A 101 11.73 7.54 -6.31
CA ASP A 101 10.56 7.26 -5.49
C ASP A 101 10.67 7.79 -4.05
N ALA A 102 11.57 8.75 -3.77
CA ALA A 102 11.87 9.22 -2.42
C ALA A 102 10.61 9.65 -1.63
N GLU A 103 9.70 10.37 -2.28
CA GLU A 103 8.44 10.83 -1.67
C GLU A 103 7.46 9.67 -1.40
N PHE A 104 7.59 8.55 -2.10
CA PHE A 104 6.73 7.37 -1.93
C PHE A 104 7.26 6.35 -0.92
N ARG A 105 8.44 6.56 -0.31
CA ARG A 105 9.05 5.61 0.64
C ARG A 105 8.11 5.26 1.80
N LEU A 106 7.93 3.96 2.07
CA LEU A 106 6.98 3.48 3.07
C LEU A 106 7.60 3.04 4.40
N HIS A 107 8.90 3.29 4.66
CA HIS A 107 9.56 2.82 5.88
C HIS A 107 8.90 3.34 7.16
N THR A 108 9.01 2.57 8.26
CA THR A 108 8.49 2.99 9.57
C THR A 108 9.08 4.34 9.98
N GLY A 109 8.24 5.25 10.44
CA GLY A 109 8.62 6.60 10.82
C GLY A 109 8.48 7.63 9.71
N SER A 110 8.30 7.21 8.45
CA SER A 110 7.94 8.15 7.38
C SER A 110 6.52 8.70 7.58
N GLU A 111 6.33 9.95 7.16
CA GLU A 111 5.05 10.63 7.16
C GLU A 111 4.61 10.89 5.70
N LYS A 112 3.31 10.74 5.42
CA LYS A 112 2.71 10.97 4.10
C LYS A 112 1.59 11.97 4.21
N GLN A 113 1.69 13.04 3.44
CA GLN A 113 0.72 14.14 3.40
C GLN A 113 0.97 14.99 2.16
N GLY A 114 -0.02 15.80 1.77
CA GLY A 114 0.12 16.77 0.68
C GLY A 114 0.40 16.10 -0.66
N THR A 115 1.12 16.81 -1.53
CA THR A 115 1.44 16.33 -2.87
C THR A 115 2.71 15.50 -2.87
N LEU A 116 2.62 14.27 -3.36
CA LEU A 116 3.74 13.34 -3.54
C LEU A 116 3.93 13.06 -5.03
N SER A 117 5.15 13.19 -5.51
CA SER A 117 5.54 13.13 -6.93
C SER A 117 6.79 12.28 -7.14
N TRP A 118 6.91 11.77 -8.36
CA TRP A 118 8.17 11.22 -8.83
C TRP A 118 9.23 12.32 -8.89
N SER A 119 10.48 11.98 -8.61
CA SER A 119 11.60 12.85 -8.92
C SER A 119 11.62 13.19 -10.41
N SER A 120 12.13 14.37 -10.77
CA SER A 120 12.39 14.77 -12.16
C SER A 120 13.29 13.78 -12.92
N LYS A 121 14.10 13.00 -12.20
CA LYS A 121 15.00 11.96 -12.73
C LYS A 121 14.29 10.64 -13.07
N ALA A 122 13.00 10.49 -12.76
CA ALA A 122 12.25 9.27 -13.07
C ALA A 122 12.09 9.09 -14.58
N SER A 123 12.33 7.87 -15.07
CA SER A 123 12.13 7.52 -16.49
C SER A 123 10.64 7.43 -16.85
N ASP A 124 10.31 7.53 -18.13
CA ASP A 124 8.93 7.36 -18.60
C ASP A 124 8.43 5.92 -18.40
N GLY A 125 9.32 4.94 -18.47
CA GLY A 125 9.01 3.55 -18.14
C GLY A 125 8.58 3.39 -16.68
N THR A 126 9.29 4.06 -15.75
CA THR A 126 8.95 4.09 -14.33
C THR A 126 7.59 4.75 -14.09
N LYS A 127 7.33 5.87 -14.77
CA LYS A 127 6.10 6.67 -14.66
C LYS A 127 4.92 6.14 -15.46
N ARG A 128 5.07 5.06 -16.25
CA ARG A 128 4.01 4.59 -17.16
C ARG A 128 2.73 4.29 -16.39
N ALA A 129 1.64 4.99 -16.75
CA ALA A 129 0.34 5.01 -16.05
C ALA A 129 0.34 5.54 -14.59
N ARG A 130 1.47 6.08 -14.13
CA ARG A 130 1.74 6.57 -12.77
C ARG A 130 2.30 7.99 -12.76
N ALA A 131 2.11 8.74 -13.84
CA ALA A 131 2.71 10.06 -14.01
C ALA A 131 2.04 11.12 -13.13
N CYS A 132 0.78 10.92 -12.75
CA CYS A 132 0.04 11.86 -11.92
C CYS A 132 0.61 11.90 -10.49
N PRO A 133 0.81 13.09 -9.91
CA PRO A 133 1.06 13.22 -8.48
C PRO A 133 -0.06 12.60 -7.65
N ILE A 134 0.28 12.15 -6.44
CA ILE A 134 -0.68 11.71 -5.42
C ILE A 134 -0.94 12.89 -4.51
N VAL A 135 -2.20 13.21 -4.25
CA VAL A 135 -2.58 14.35 -3.40
C VAL A 135 -3.33 13.84 -2.18
N LEU A 136 -2.63 13.78 -1.03
CA LEU A 136 -3.21 13.33 0.23
C LEU A 136 -3.75 14.51 1.03
N ALA A 137 -5.04 14.46 1.37
CA ALA A 137 -5.65 15.45 2.27
C ALA A 137 -5.25 15.20 3.74
N GLY A 138 -5.07 13.93 4.11
CA GLY A 138 -4.67 13.52 5.45
C GLY A 138 -3.15 13.52 5.67
N ARG A 139 -2.78 13.32 6.94
CA ARG A 139 -1.40 13.09 7.39
C ARG A 139 -1.28 11.70 8.01
N TYR A 140 -0.42 10.87 7.46
CA TYR A 140 -0.27 9.47 7.85
C TYR A 140 1.16 9.16 8.29
N LYS A 141 1.32 8.85 9.58
CA LYS A 141 2.58 8.30 10.12
C LYS A 141 2.61 6.79 9.92
N LEU A 142 3.58 6.30 9.16
CA LEU A 142 3.65 4.90 8.78
C LEU A 142 4.39 4.08 9.84
N ALA A 143 3.82 2.92 10.18
CA ALA A 143 4.40 1.99 11.14
C ALA A 143 4.15 0.54 10.71
N TRP A 144 5.19 -0.14 10.24
CA TRP A 144 5.12 -1.56 9.91
C TRP A 144 5.11 -2.41 11.17
N LYS A 145 4.26 -3.45 11.16
CA LYS A 145 4.16 -4.47 12.20
C LYS A 145 4.60 -5.82 11.66
N LYS A 146 5.19 -6.66 12.52
CA LYS A 146 5.53 -8.04 12.15
C LYS A 146 4.24 -8.85 12.00
N PHE A 147 4.13 -9.60 10.90
CA PHE A 147 3.02 -10.52 10.65
C PHE A 147 3.44 -11.95 10.99
N SER A 148 4.52 -12.43 10.35
CA SER A 148 5.05 -13.76 10.54
C SER A 148 6.57 -13.79 10.37
N ASP A 149 7.17 -14.87 10.87
CA ASP A 149 8.61 -15.08 10.91
C ASP A 149 8.87 -16.59 10.75
N LEU A 150 9.52 -17.00 9.66
CA LEU A 150 9.70 -18.42 9.30
C LEU A 150 11.07 -18.97 9.73
N ASP A 151 11.52 -18.64 10.94
CA ASP A 151 12.83 -18.97 11.53
C ASP A 151 14.05 -18.42 10.75
N THR A 152 14.77 -17.54 11.43
CA THR A 152 15.46 -16.36 10.86
C THR A 152 16.90 -16.62 10.40
N GLU A 153 17.09 -17.03 9.15
CA GLU A 153 18.41 -16.93 8.48
C GLU A 153 18.41 -15.91 7.32
N SER A 154 17.22 -15.48 6.87
CA SER A 154 17.10 -14.53 5.75
C SER A 154 15.93 -13.56 5.91
N SER A 155 16.15 -12.31 5.48
CA SER A 155 15.15 -11.24 5.64
C SER A 155 13.90 -11.37 4.77
N ASN A 156 13.90 -12.23 3.74
CA ASN A 156 12.72 -12.57 2.92
C ASN A 156 11.82 -13.64 3.58
N ARG A 157 12.19 -14.16 4.75
CA ARG A 157 11.38 -15.07 5.59
C ARG A 157 10.55 -14.32 6.63
N ILE A 158 10.72 -13.00 6.74
CA ILE A 158 9.96 -12.12 7.63
C ILE A 158 8.88 -11.42 6.82
N PHE A 159 7.62 -11.63 7.19
CA PHE A 159 6.51 -10.85 6.66
C PHE A 159 6.16 -9.72 7.61
N LYS A 160 5.96 -8.54 7.03
CA LYS A 160 5.44 -7.38 7.74
C LYS A 160 4.22 -6.85 7.03
N TYR A 161 3.39 -6.15 7.80
CA TYR A 161 2.26 -5.45 7.26
C TYR A 161 2.22 -3.98 7.70
N LEU A 162 1.64 -3.15 6.85
CA LEU A 162 1.33 -1.74 7.08
C LEU A 162 -0.17 -1.56 6.94
N VAL A 163 -0.77 -0.80 7.86
CA VAL A 163 -2.18 -0.41 7.78
C VAL A 163 -2.26 1.11 7.83
N VAL A 164 -2.92 1.70 6.84
CA VAL A 164 -3.30 3.11 6.82
C VAL A 164 -4.81 3.18 6.95
N LYS A 165 -5.29 3.76 8.05
CA LYS A 165 -6.71 4.07 8.25
C LYS A 165 -6.99 5.45 7.68
N VAL A 166 -7.99 5.53 6.82
CA VAL A 166 -8.54 6.76 6.27
C VAL A 166 -9.94 6.96 6.86
N GLY A 167 -10.17 8.10 7.49
CA GLY A 167 -11.47 8.43 8.05
C GLY A 167 -11.54 9.93 8.27
N ASN A 168 -12.74 10.45 8.47
CA ASN A 168 -12.92 11.87 8.80
C ASN A 168 -12.19 12.17 10.12
N ALA A 169 -11.41 13.24 10.14
CA ALA A 169 -10.88 13.78 11.38
C ALA A 169 -12.09 14.18 12.25
N THR A 170 -12.27 13.49 13.37
CA THR A 170 -13.11 13.97 14.47
C THR A 170 -12.41 15.12 15.18
#